data_AF-A0A7C9DYM3-F1
#
_entry.id   AF-A0A7C9DYM3-F1
#
_cell.length_a   1.000
_cell.length_b   1.000
_cell.length_c   1.000
_cell.angle_alpha   90.00
_cell.angle_beta   90.00
_cell.angle_gamma   90.00
#
_symmetry.space_group_name_H-M   'P 1'
#
loop_
_entity.id
_entity.type
_entity.pdbx_description
1 polymer ?
#
loop_
_entity_poly.entity_id
_entity_poly.type
_entity_poly.pdbx_seq_one_letter_code
_entity_poly.pdbx_strand_id
1 'polypeptide(L)'
;MTFVMKFDIEKFDGKIYFSIWHVQMMAVLIQHGLKKALGGMSSMPVTMTDEQWNELDEKALSAIQLCLSKEVLQEVIKEEIATGLWLKLEGLYTMKSLINKLHLKERLYTLKMAEGTLLKSHLDEFNSILIDLDNLEVNINKEDTT
;
A
#
# COMPACT_ATOMS: atom_id res chain seq x y z
N MET A 1 18.20 1.37 -26.70
CA MET A 1 16.95 2.15 -26.49
C MET A 1 16.19 1.44 -25.38
N THR A 2 16.45 1.81 -24.12
CA THR A 2 15.81 1.17 -22.96
C THR A 2 14.42 1.78 -22.81
N PHE A 3 13.39 0.98 -23.04
CA PHE A 3 12.00 1.39 -22.83
C PHE A 3 11.78 1.56 -21.33
N VAL A 4 11.84 2.80 -20.84
CA VAL A 4 11.45 3.12 -19.46
C VAL A 4 9.92 3.04 -19.43
N MET A 5 9.39 1.91 -18.98
CA MET A 5 7.97 1.79 -18.67
C MET A 5 7.67 2.71 -17.50
N LYS A 6 7.07 3.86 -17.80
CA LYS A 6 6.56 4.79 -16.79
C LYS A 6 5.23 4.23 -16.30
N PHE A 7 5.24 3.60 -15.13
CA PHE A 7 4.01 3.18 -14.46
C PHE A 7 3.38 4.39 -13.81
N ASP A 8 2.15 4.70 -14.20
CA ASP A 8 1.35 5.74 -13.56
C ASP A 8 0.67 5.10 -12.34
N ILE A 9 1.41 4.97 -11.24
CA ILE A 9 0.84 4.59 -9.95
C ILE A 9 0.30 5.86 -9.31
N GLU A 10 -0.97 5.83 -8.91
CA GLU A 10 -1.55 6.89 -8.11
C GLU A 10 -0.81 7.02 -6.77
N LYS A 11 -0.54 8.25 -6.35
CA LYS A 11 0.16 8.49 -5.08
C LYS A 11 -0.69 7.99 -3.93
N PHE A 12 -0.08 7.22 -3.03
CA PHE A 12 -0.76 6.78 -1.84
C PHE A 12 -0.97 7.94 -0.88
N ASP A 13 -2.22 8.20 -0.55
CA ASP A 13 -2.66 9.32 0.29
C ASP A 13 -2.97 8.90 1.74
N GLY A 14 -2.74 7.62 2.08
CA GLY A 14 -2.97 7.09 3.41
C GLY A 14 -4.42 6.73 3.71
N LYS A 15 -5.32 6.79 2.72
CA LYS A 15 -6.72 6.41 2.88
C LYS A 15 -6.92 4.91 2.62
N ILE A 16 -8.20 4.52 2.47
CA ILE A 16 -8.63 3.20 2.02
C ILE A 16 -7.83 2.83 0.75
N TYR A 17 -7.63 1.54 0.47
CA TYR A 17 -6.88 1.01 -0.69
C TYR A 17 -5.37 0.83 -0.53
N PHE A 18 -4.83 0.79 0.70
CA PHE A 18 -3.43 0.43 0.92
C PHE A 18 -3.05 -0.92 0.27
N SER A 19 -3.93 -1.93 0.33
CA SER A 19 -3.71 -3.25 -0.29
C SER A 19 -3.47 -3.15 -1.80
N ILE A 20 -4.29 -2.37 -2.51
CA ILE A 20 -4.17 -2.18 -3.96
C ILE A 20 -2.89 -1.43 -4.29
N TRP A 21 -2.62 -0.33 -3.59
CA TRP A 21 -1.40 0.44 -3.80
C TRP A 21 -0.15 -0.39 -3.51
N HIS A 22 -0.15 -1.17 -2.43
CA HIS A 22 0.95 -2.06 -2.03
C HIS A 22 1.27 -3.07 -3.14
N VAL A 23 0.25 -3.67 -3.77
CA VAL A 23 0.41 -4.57 -4.91
C VAL A 23 1.03 -3.87 -6.11
N GLN A 24 0.51 -2.69 -6.46
CA GLN A 24 1.01 -1.91 -7.59
C GLN A 24 2.46 -1.49 -7.38
N MET A 25 2.79 -1.00 -6.18
CA MET A 25 4.13 -0.58 -5.82
C MET A 25 5.11 -1.77 -5.81
N MET A 26 4.69 -2.91 -5.26
CA MET A 26 5.47 -4.15 -5.30
C MET A 26 5.77 -4.59 -6.73
N ALA A 27 4.78 -4.52 -7.64
CA ALA A 27 4.98 -4.85 -9.06
C ALA A 27 6.02 -3.92 -9.71
N VAL A 28 5.97 -2.62 -9.41
CA VAL A 28 6.96 -1.65 -9.90
C VAL A 28 8.36 -1.95 -9.37
N LEU A 29 8.52 -2.25 -8.08
CA LEU A 29 9.82 -2.60 -7.51
C LEU A 29 10.38 -3.89 -8.11
N ILE A 30 9.55 -4.90 -8.36
CA ILE A 30 9.97 -6.14 -9.02
C ILE A 30 10.45 -5.84 -10.44
N GLN A 31 9.69 -5.06 -11.19
CA GLN A 31 10.03 -4.74 -12.58
C GLN A 31 11.33 -3.93 -12.71
N HIS A 32 11.63 -3.08 -11.74
CA HIS A 32 12.87 -2.31 -11.70
C HIS A 32 14.03 -3.06 -11.01
N GLY A 33 13.81 -4.29 -10.54
CA GLY A 33 14.83 -5.09 -9.85
C GLY A 33 15.17 -4.59 -8.43
N LEU A 34 14.29 -3.78 -7.84
CA LEU A 34 14.50 -3.11 -6.55
C LEU A 34 13.92 -3.87 -5.36
N LYS A 35 13.13 -4.95 -5.59
CA LYS A 35 12.49 -5.74 -4.52
C LYS A 35 13.46 -6.15 -3.40
N LYS A 36 14.71 -6.49 -3.73
CA LYS A 36 15.71 -6.95 -2.74
C LYS A 36 15.99 -5.90 -1.66
N ALA A 37 15.89 -4.61 -1.98
CA ALA A 37 16.07 -3.51 -1.04
C ALA A 37 15.07 -3.56 0.13
N LEU A 38 13.91 -4.19 -0.06
CA LEU A 38 12.88 -4.31 0.97
C LEU A 38 13.23 -5.32 2.07
N GLY A 39 14.19 -6.22 1.80
CA GLY A 39 14.63 -7.23 2.75
C GLY A 39 15.90 -6.85 3.51
N GLY A 40 16.39 -5.62 3.35
CA GLY A 40 17.53 -5.07 4.09
C GLY A 40 18.86 -5.76 3.80
N MET A 41 19.88 -5.47 4.60
CA MET A 41 21.23 -6.04 4.43
C MET A 41 21.25 -7.58 4.44
N SER A 42 20.29 -8.25 5.10
CA SER A 42 20.20 -9.72 5.06
C SER A 42 19.84 -10.26 3.67
N SER A 43 19.30 -9.43 2.79
CA SER A 43 18.98 -9.77 1.40
C SER A 43 20.10 -9.38 0.40
N MET A 44 21.21 -8.82 0.90
CA MET A 44 22.36 -8.43 0.09
C MET A 44 23.10 -9.66 -0.45
N PRO A 45 23.30 -9.78 -1.78
CA PRO A 45 24.12 -10.85 -2.34
C PRO A 45 25.60 -10.69 -1.95
N VAL A 46 26.26 -11.80 -1.60
CA VAL A 46 27.71 -11.83 -1.25
C VAL A 46 28.60 -11.27 -2.36
N THR A 47 28.14 -11.33 -3.62
CA THR A 47 28.88 -10.84 -4.80
C THR A 47 28.78 -9.33 -4.99
N MET A 48 27.96 -8.63 -4.21
CA MET A 48 27.68 -7.20 -4.37
C MET A 48 28.47 -6.38 -3.37
N THR A 49 28.93 -5.19 -3.76
CA THR A 49 29.64 -4.29 -2.83
C THR A 49 28.66 -3.43 -2.03
N ASP A 50 29.13 -2.85 -0.92
CA ASP A 50 28.34 -1.94 -0.08
C ASP A 50 27.87 -0.71 -0.86
N GLU A 51 28.70 -0.16 -1.76
CA GLU A 51 28.33 0.98 -2.59
C GLU A 51 27.20 0.63 -3.57
N GLN A 52 27.28 -0.55 -4.19
CA GLN A 52 26.23 -1.04 -5.08
C GLN A 52 24.92 -1.31 -4.32
N TRP A 53 25.02 -1.75 -3.06
CA TRP A 53 23.85 -1.96 -2.19
C TRP A 53 23.20 -0.65 -1.80
N ASN A 54 24.00 0.34 -1.37
CA ASN A 54 23.50 1.66 -1.02
C ASN A 54 22.80 2.32 -2.22
N GLU A 55 23.37 2.23 -3.43
CA GLU A 55 22.72 2.78 -4.62
C GLU A 55 21.37 2.09 -4.92
N LEU A 56 21.27 0.78 -4.70
CA LEU A 56 20.05 0.02 -4.88
C LEU A 56 18.99 0.37 -3.82
N ASP A 57 19.41 0.53 -2.56
CA ASP A 57 18.53 0.93 -1.46
C ASP A 57 18.01 2.36 -1.66
N GLU A 58 18.88 3.32 -1.99
CA GLU A 58 18.51 4.71 -2.27
C GLU A 58 17.51 4.82 -3.44
N LYS A 59 17.70 4.01 -4.50
CA LYS A 59 16.76 3.93 -5.62
C LYS A 59 15.40 3.38 -5.20
N ALA A 60 15.37 2.32 -4.40
CA ALA A 60 14.13 1.75 -3.90
C ALA A 60 13.40 2.73 -2.97
N LEU A 61 14.13 3.34 -2.03
CA LEU A 61 13.63 4.36 -1.12
C LEU A 61 13.01 5.53 -1.90
N SER A 62 13.75 6.09 -2.86
CA SER A 62 13.29 7.20 -3.69
C SER A 62 12.06 6.83 -4.52
N ALA A 63 12.04 5.63 -5.12
CA ALA A 63 10.91 5.16 -5.91
C ALA A 63 9.63 5.08 -5.07
N ILE A 64 9.72 4.55 -3.84
CA ILE A 64 8.57 4.48 -2.94
C ILE A 64 8.13 5.90 -2.54
N GLN A 65 9.05 6.76 -2.10
CA GLN A 65 8.75 8.13 -1.67
C GLN A 65 8.04 8.96 -2.76
N LEU A 66 8.43 8.79 -4.03
CA LEU A 66 7.79 9.48 -5.16
C LEU A 66 6.34 9.03 -5.41
N CYS A 67 5.99 7.82 -4.98
CA CYS A 67 4.64 7.26 -5.04
C CYS A 67 3.81 7.54 -3.79
N LEU A 68 4.27 8.40 -2.87
CA LEU A 68 3.55 8.81 -1.67
C LEU A 68 3.04 10.26 -1.79
N SER A 69 1.92 10.54 -1.13
CA SER A 69 1.42 11.90 -0.93
C SER A 69 2.26 12.63 0.13
N LYS A 70 2.05 13.95 0.24
CA LYS A 70 2.78 14.77 1.23
C LYS A 70 2.45 14.36 2.67
N GLU A 71 1.20 13.97 2.92
CA GLU A 71 0.69 13.56 4.21
C GLU A 71 1.35 12.26 4.66
N VAL A 72 1.44 11.26 3.76
CA VAL A 72 2.11 9.99 4.06
C VAL A 72 3.61 10.19 4.22
N LEU A 73 4.23 11.02 3.37
CA LEU A 73 5.65 11.35 3.49
C LEU A 73 6.01 11.91 4.87
N GLN A 74 5.14 12.73 5.48
CA GLN A 74 5.36 13.23 6.84
C GLN A 74 5.39 12.11 7.89
N GLU A 75 4.59 11.06 7.73
CA GLU A 75 4.57 9.90 8.63
C GLU A 75 5.87 9.06 8.51
N VAL A 76 6.48 9.00 7.32
CA VAL A 76 7.67 8.16 7.03
C VAL A 76 8.98 8.94 6.85
N ILE A 77 9.01 10.25 7.05
CA ILE A 77 10.17 11.13 6.75
C ILE A 77 11.47 10.75 7.46
N LYS A 78 11.38 10.02 8.58
CA LYS A 78 12.54 9.59 9.39
C LYS A 78 13.18 8.30 8.88
N GLU A 79 12.55 7.61 7.93
CA GLU A 79 13.06 6.36 7.40
C GLU A 79 14.10 6.64 6.31
N GLU A 80 15.34 6.27 6.59
CA GLU A 80 16.50 6.53 5.70
C GLU A 80 16.82 5.34 4.78
N ILE A 81 16.19 4.18 5.01
CA ILE A 81 16.41 2.95 4.24
C ILE A 81 15.10 2.39 3.69
N ALA A 82 15.16 1.77 2.52
CA ALA A 82 13.97 1.29 1.82
C ALA A 82 13.17 0.25 2.65
N THR A 83 13.88 -0.64 3.34
CA THR A 83 13.27 -1.65 4.23
C THR A 83 12.50 -1.01 5.39
N GLY A 84 13.10 -0.02 6.06
CA GLY A 84 12.48 0.68 7.20
C GLY A 84 11.23 1.41 6.76
N LEU A 85 11.30 2.13 5.63
CA LEU A 85 10.16 2.81 5.04
C LEU A 85 9.02 1.85 4.68
N TRP A 86 9.35 0.73 4.03
CA TRP A 86 8.36 -0.28 3.63
C TRP A 86 7.64 -0.91 4.81
N LEU A 87 8.38 -1.38 5.81
CA LEU A 87 7.81 -1.99 7.02
C LEU A 87 6.96 -1.01 7.82
N LYS A 88 7.36 0.27 7.86
CA LYS A 88 6.58 1.31 8.52
C LYS A 88 5.24 1.56 7.82
N LEU A 89 5.24 1.62 6.49
CA LEU A 89 4.00 1.72 5.72
C LEU A 89 3.09 0.52 6.00
N GLU A 90 3.63 -0.70 5.96
CA GLU A 90 2.87 -1.91 6.28
C GLU A 90 2.29 -1.85 7.70
N GLY A 91 3.07 -1.45 8.70
CA GLY A 91 2.59 -1.34 10.08
C GLY A 91 1.49 -0.30 10.26
N LEU A 92 1.68 0.91 9.72
CA LEU A 92 0.72 2.01 9.85
C LEU A 92 -0.60 1.70 9.15
N TYR A 93 -0.52 1.20 7.91
CA TYR A 93 -1.69 1.13 7.03
C TYR A 93 -2.37 -0.25 7.01
N THR A 94 -1.70 -1.32 7.44
CA THR A 94 -2.38 -2.59 7.74
C THR A 94 -3.27 -2.46 8.97
N MET A 95 -2.82 -1.76 10.02
CA MET A 95 -3.65 -1.52 11.20
C MET A 95 -4.83 -0.59 10.87
N LYS A 96 -4.58 0.52 10.13
CA LYS A 96 -5.64 1.42 9.68
C LYS A 96 -6.66 0.70 8.79
N SER A 97 -6.23 -0.20 7.89
CA SER A 97 -7.15 -0.96 7.03
C SER A 97 -8.05 -1.92 7.84
N LEU A 98 -7.51 -2.58 8.87
CA LEU A 98 -8.28 -3.42 9.79
C LEU A 98 -9.32 -2.62 10.57
N ILE A 99 -8.95 -1.45 11.09
CA ILE A 99 -9.88 -0.55 11.81
C ILE A 99 -10.96 -0.03 10.86
N ASN A 100 -10.58 0.38 9.65
CA ASN A 100 -11.53 0.82 8.62
C ASN A 100 -12.51 -0.31 8.25
N LYS A 101 -12.03 -1.55 8.13
CA LYS A 101 -12.88 -2.73 7.89
C LYS A 101 -13.89 -2.94 9.01
N LEU A 102 -13.48 -2.80 10.27
CA LEU A 102 -14.37 -2.92 11.43
C LEU A 102 -15.45 -1.83 11.40
N HIS A 103 -15.05 -0.59 11.17
CA HIS A 103 -15.96 0.56 11.09
C HIS A 103 -16.96 0.41 9.93
N LEU A 104 -16.54 -0.07 8.75
CA LEU A 104 -17.44 -0.33 7.63
C LEU A 104 -18.45 -1.44 7.94
N LYS A 105 -18.03 -2.50 8.64
CA LYS A 105 -18.95 -3.55 9.11
C LYS A 105 -19.97 -2.99 10.10
N GLU A 106 -19.53 -2.18 11.07
CA GLU A 106 -20.44 -1.51 12.01
C GLU A 106 -21.45 -0.62 11.27
N ARG A 107 -20.99 0.17 10.29
CA ARG A 107 -21.85 1.01 9.46
C ARG A 107 -22.84 0.18 8.65
N LEU A 108 -22.43 -0.95 8.10
CA LEU A 108 -23.31 -1.89 7.38
C LEU A 108 -24.41 -2.46 8.30
N TYR A 109 -24.05 -2.90 9.51
CA TYR A 109 -25.02 -3.46 10.47
C TYR A 109 -25.96 -2.43 11.06
N THR A 110 -25.53 -1.17 11.14
CA THR A 110 -26.32 -0.06 11.68
C THR A 110 -27.07 0.72 10.60
N LEU A 111 -26.82 0.42 9.32
CA LEU A 111 -27.47 1.08 8.20
C LEU A 111 -28.98 0.82 8.24
N LYS A 112 -29.75 1.90 8.42
CA LYS A 112 -31.22 1.87 8.44
C LYS A 112 -31.75 2.91 7.48
N MET A 113 -32.81 2.56 6.76
CA MET A 113 -33.50 3.50 5.90
C MET A 113 -34.31 4.48 6.77
N ALA A 114 -34.05 5.78 6.64
CA ALA A 114 -34.83 6.81 7.31
C ALA A 114 -36.18 7.03 6.57
N GLU A 115 -37.19 7.49 7.31
CA GLU A 115 -38.48 7.82 6.72
C GLU A 115 -38.33 8.98 5.73
N GLY A 116 -38.85 8.81 4.51
CA GLY A 116 -38.71 9.79 3.42
C GLY A 116 -37.44 9.66 2.55
N THR A 117 -36.51 8.75 2.87
CA THR A 117 -35.37 8.47 1.97
C THR A 117 -35.82 7.70 0.73
N LEU A 118 -35.25 8.00 -0.44
CA LEU A 118 -35.48 7.19 -1.63
C LEU A 118 -34.78 5.84 -1.50
N LEU A 119 -35.49 4.75 -1.85
CA LEU A 119 -34.93 3.39 -1.83
C LEU A 119 -33.64 3.29 -2.66
N LYS A 120 -33.59 3.97 -3.80
CA LYS A 120 -32.41 3.98 -4.67
C LYS A 120 -31.18 4.55 -3.95
N SER A 121 -31.33 5.70 -3.29
CA SER A 121 -30.22 6.32 -2.56
C SER A 121 -29.72 5.44 -1.41
N HIS A 122 -30.63 4.74 -0.73
CA HIS A 122 -30.26 3.77 0.31
C HIS A 122 -29.49 2.57 -0.27
N LEU A 123 -29.93 2.04 -1.42
CA LEU A 123 -29.22 0.97 -2.14
C LEU A 123 -27.84 1.43 -2.62
N ASP A 124 -27.71 2.66 -3.10
CA ASP A 124 -26.42 3.22 -3.55
C ASP A 124 -25.43 3.31 -2.36
N GLU A 125 -25.89 3.76 -1.19
CA GLU A 125 -25.08 3.79 0.04
C GLU A 125 -24.68 2.37 0.50
N PHE A 126 -25.63 1.44 0.49
CA PHE A 126 -25.37 0.03 0.83
C PHE A 126 -24.32 -0.59 -0.11
N ASN A 127 -24.46 -0.39 -1.42
CA ASN A 127 -23.53 -0.90 -2.43
C ASN A 127 -22.14 -0.27 -2.28
N SER A 128 -22.06 1.03 -1.96
CA SER A 128 -20.79 1.71 -1.69
C SER A 128 -20.03 1.07 -0.52
N ILE A 129 -20.72 0.77 0.59
CA ILE A 129 -20.11 0.07 1.74
C ILE A 129 -19.62 -1.32 1.36
N LEU A 130 -20.35 -2.06 0.52
CA LEU A 130 -19.93 -3.38 0.05
C LEU A 130 -18.68 -3.31 -0.85
N ILE A 131 -18.63 -2.35 -1.76
CA ILE A 131 -17.45 -2.12 -2.63
C ILE A 131 -16.23 -1.78 -1.78
N ASP A 132 -16.37 -0.89 -0.80
CA ASP A 132 -15.27 -0.53 0.11
C ASP A 132 -14.77 -1.73 0.93
N LEU A 133 -15.69 -2.61 1.38
CA LEU A 133 -15.36 -3.83 2.10
C LEU A 133 -14.63 -4.86 1.22
N ASP A 134 -15.08 -5.07 -0.01
CA ASP A 134 -14.46 -5.98 -0.97
C ASP A 134 -13.01 -5.56 -1.29
N ASN A 135 -12.81 -4.25 -1.49
CA ASN A 135 -11.48 -3.67 -1.72
C ASN A 135 -10.51 -3.85 -0.53
N LEU A 136 -11.02 -3.94 0.70
CA LEU A 136 -10.24 -4.27 1.89
C LEU A 136 -9.99 -5.78 2.04
N GLU A 137 -10.76 -6.64 1.38
CA GLU A 137 -10.59 -8.11 1.38
C GLU A 137 -9.57 -8.64 0.39
N VAL A 138 -9.14 -7.83 -0.58
CA VAL A 138 -7.97 -8.10 -1.44
C VAL A 138 -6.64 -8.10 -0.64
N ASN A 139 -6.69 -8.23 0.69
CA ASN A 139 -5.53 -8.37 1.54
C ASN A 139 -4.78 -9.66 1.19
N ILE A 140 -3.65 -9.48 0.53
CA ILE A 140 -2.75 -10.55 0.12
C ILE A 140 -2.07 -11.12 1.37
N ASN A 141 -2.74 -12.10 1.98
CA ASN A 141 -2.03 -13.19 2.61
C ASN A 141 -1.37 -13.98 1.48
N LYS A 142 -0.13 -13.63 1.13
CA LYS A 142 0.79 -14.63 0.58
C LYS A 142 1.52 -15.22 1.76
N GLU A 143 0.99 -16.36 2.19
CA GLU A 143 1.69 -17.35 3.01
C GLU A 143 3.16 -17.47 2.59
N ASP A 144 4.05 -17.36 3.57
CA ASP A 144 5.20 -18.25 3.62
C ASP A 144 4.68 -19.69 3.74
N THR A 145 4.50 -20.35 2.61
CA THR A 145 4.37 -21.81 2.53
C THR A 145 5.23 -22.31 1.37
N THR A 146 6.51 -22.60 1.64
CA THR A 146 7.08 -23.97 1.68
C THR A 146 8.60 -23.86 1.86
#